data_AF-A0A2N2HB97-F1
#
_entry.id   AF-A0A2N2HB97-F1
#
_cell.length_a   1.000
_cell.length_b   1.000
_cell.length_c   1.000
_cell.angle_alpha   90.00
_cell.angle_beta   90.00
_cell.angle_gamma   90.00
#
_symmetry.space_group_name_H-M   'P 1'
#
loop_
_entity.id
_entity.type
_entity.pdbx_description
1 polymer ?
#
loop_
_entity_poly.entity_id
_entity_poly.type
_entity_poly.pdbx_seq_one_letter_code
_entity_poly.pdbx_strand_id
1 'polypeptide(L)'
;MALDEREKSTAESLRATRTLGKFRCPNPTCMERLEPKKGDNTIKCPSCGCEFRVAWVKDGFPRIRGPVWDVNRKIAQEVFDKKMSEKGKEVK
;
A
#
# COMPACT_ATOMS: atom_id res chain seq x y z
N MET A 1 7.73 35.33 16.35
CA MET A 1 6.87 34.20 15.94
C MET A 1 6.51 34.44 14.49
N ALA A 2 7.10 33.68 13.57
CA ALA A 2 6.93 33.90 12.13
C ALA A 2 5.52 33.48 11.70
N LEU A 3 4.79 34.43 11.12
CA LEU A 3 3.51 34.23 10.45
C LEU A 3 3.83 33.84 9.00
N ASP A 4 3.86 32.55 8.69
CA ASP A 4 4.00 32.06 7.31
C ASP A 4 2.86 31.10 6.95
N GLU A 5 2.10 31.52 5.94
CA GLU A 5 1.10 30.82 5.11
C GLU A 5 -0.19 30.26 5.76
N ARG A 6 -1.05 31.21 6.18
CA ARG A 6 -2.53 31.29 5.93
C ARG A 6 -3.46 30.23 6.58
N GLU A 7 -3.99 30.63 7.75
CA GLU A 7 -5.31 30.29 8.34
C GLU A 7 -5.56 28.88 8.92
N LYS A 8 -4.55 28.19 9.43
CA LYS A 8 -4.78 26.96 10.21
C LYS A 8 -4.10 27.01 11.57
N SER A 9 -4.86 26.72 12.62
CA SER A 9 -4.32 26.47 13.95
C SER A 9 -3.28 25.34 13.88
N THR A 10 -2.29 25.33 14.77
CA THR A 10 -1.35 24.19 14.92
C THR A 10 -2.11 22.87 15.06
N ALA A 11 -3.27 22.88 15.70
CA ALA A 11 -4.18 21.73 15.80
C ALA A 11 -4.75 21.28 14.44
N GLU A 12 -5.01 22.20 13.51
CA GLU A 12 -5.54 21.90 12.17
C GLU A 12 -4.46 21.38 11.23
N SER A 13 -3.24 21.92 11.31
CA SER A 13 -2.07 21.40 10.59
C SER A 13 -1.75 19.95 11.02
N LEU A 14 -1.88 19.65 12.32
CA LEU A 14 -1.73 18.29 12.85
C LEU A 14 -2.88 17.35 12.46
N ARG A 15 -4.10 17.87 12.27
CA ARG A 15 -5.24 17.07 11.77
C ARG A 15 -5.09 16.73 10.29
N ALA A 16 -4.57 17.66 9.47
CA ALA A 16 -4.36 17.45 8.04
C ALA A 16 -3.32 16.34 7.76
N THR A 17 -2.32 16.20 8.61
CA THR A 17 -1.31 15.12 8.51
C THR A 17 -1.80 13.79 9.09
N ARG A 18 -2.98 13.74 9.71
CA ARG A 18 -3.50 12.54 10.36
C ARG A 18 -3.97 11.53 9.33
N THR A 19 -3.35 10.35 9.35
CA THR A 19 -3.52 9.30 8.34
C THR A 19 -4.66 8.34 8.70
N LEU A 20 -5.80 8.91 9.11
CA LEU A 20 -6.97 8.11 9.43
C LEU A 20 -7.44 7.42 8.15
N GLY A 21 -7.57 6.10 8.18
CA GLY A 21 -8.06 5.33 7.04
C GLY A 21 -7.02 4.92 6.00
N LYS A 22 -5.75 5.29 6.18
CA LYS A 22 -4.67 4.91 5.25
C LYS A 22 -3.83 3.78 5.84
N PHE A 23 -3.54 2.73 5.08
CA PHE A 23 -2.62 1.67 5.52
C PHE A 23 -1.41 1.56 4.60
N ARG A 24 -0.30 1.05 5.15
CA ARG A 24 0.90 0.76 4.34
C ARG A 24 0.76 -0.60 3.70
N CYS A 25 1.25 -0.73 2.47
CA CYS A 25 1.42 -2.02 1.84
C CYS A 25 2.25 -2.94 2.77
N PRO A 26 1.78 -4.16 3.10
CA PRO A 26 2.49 -5.08 3.98
C PRO A 26 3.72 -5.71 3.33
N ASN A 27 3.92 -5.50 2.01
CA ASN A 27 5.17 -5.86 1.35
C ASN A 27 6.31 -4.94 1.86
N PRO A 28 7.35 -5.49 2.52
CA PRO A 28 8.42 -4.71 3.15
C PRO A 28 9.22 -3.85 2.16
N THR A 29 9.20 -4.18 0.87
CA THR A 29 9.92 -3.41 -0.16
C THR A 29 9.13 -2.23 -0.71
N CYS A 30 7.80 -2.21 -0.53
CA CYS A 30 6.94 -1.26 -1.21
C CYS A 30 6.46 -0.14 -0.28
N MET A 31 6.16 -0.43 1.01
CA MET A 31 5.77 0.51 2.09
C MET A 31 4.81 1.68 1.75
N GLU A 32 4.24 1.67 0.55
CA GLU A 32 3.45 2.75 0.00
C GLU A 32 2.11 2.81 0.71
N ARG A 33 1.58 4.02 0.80
CA ARG A 33 0.35 4.28 1.50
C ARG A 33 -0.83 4.08 0.56
N LEU A 34 -1.72 3.19 0.93
CA LEU A 34 -2.92 2.83 0.20
C LEU A 34 -4.14 3.42 0.90
N GLU A 35 -5.02 4.01 0.10
CA GLU A 35 -6.27 4.61 0.53
C GLU A 35 -7.43 3.81 -0.11
N PRO A 36 -7.94 2.77 0.56
CA PRO A 36 -9.10 2.05 0.06
C PRO A 36 -10.35 2.94 0.15
N LYS A 37 -11.23 2.87 -0.87
CA LYS A 37 -12.52 3.55 -0.79
C LYS A 37 -13.43 2.79 0.15
N LYS A 38 -14.32 3.51 0.83
CA LYS A 38 -15.25 2.96 1.82
C LYS A 38 -16.02 1.78 1.23
N GLY A 39 -15.90 0.61 1.88
CA GLY A 39 -16.61 -0.61 1.49
C GLY A 39 -15.88 -1.52 0.50
N ASP A 40 -14.70 -1.14 -0.01
CA ASP A 40 -13.92 -2.02 -0.89
C ASP A 40 -13.36 -3.21 -0.09
N ASN A 41 -13.63 -4.43 -0.57
CA ASN A 41 -13.14 -5.67 0.05
C ASN A 41 -11.72 -6.07 -0.44
N THR A 42 -11.25 -5.45 -1.51
CA THR A 42 -9.95 -5.73 -2.14
C THR A 42 -9.29 -4.44 -2.58
N ILE A 43 -7.99 -4.31 -2.35
CA ILE A 43 -7.18 -3.21 -2.87
C ILE A 43 -5.99 -3.74 -3.66
N LYS A 44 -5.62 -3.03 -4.71
CA LYS A 44 -4.37 -3.20 -5.45
C LYS A 44 -3.37 -2.15 -5.02
N CYS A 45 -2.13 -2.58 -4.77
CA CYS A 45 -1.03 -1.65 -4.62
C CYS A 45 -0.54 -1.18 -6.00
N PRO A 46 -0.46 0.13 -6.29
CA PRO A 46 -0.03 0.62 -7.60
C PRO A 46 1.46 0.37 -7.85
N SER A 47 2.30 0.39 -6.82
CA SER A 47 3.75 0.16 -6.98
C SER A 47 4.14 -1.31 -7.11
N CYS A 48 3.56 -2.22 -6.31
CA CYS A 48 3.95 -3.63 -6.31
C CYS A 48 2.97 -4.56 -7.02
N GLY A 49 1.81 -4.07 -7.46
CA GLY A 49 0.78 -4.87 -8.11
C GLY A 49 0.09 -5.90 -7.19
N CYS A 50 0.52 -6.03 -5.94
CA CYS A 50 -0.04 -6.98 -5.00
C CYS A 50 -1.48 -6.61 -4.64
N GLU A 51 -2.33 -7.63 -4.55
CA GLU A 51 -3.70 -7.51 -4.11
C GLU A 51 -3.82 -7.90 -2.64
N PHE A 52 -4.55 -7.08 -1.88
CA PHE A 52 -4.81 -7.31 -0.45
C PHE A 52 -6.30 -7.30 -0.18
N ARG A 53 -6.73 -8.22 0.68
CA ARG A 53 -8.10 -8.24 1.22
C ARG A 53 -8.20 -7.23 2.36
N VAL A 54 -9.20 -6.37 2.25
CA VAL A 54 -9.49 -5.32 3.22
C VAL A 54 -10.74 -5.70 4.00
N ALA A 55 -10.68 -5.56 5.32
CA ALA A 55 -11.83 -5.67 6.20
C ALA A 55 -12.09 -4.33 6.87
N TRP A 56 -13.35 -3.93 6.93
CA TRP A 56 -13.78 -2.67 7.54
C TRP A 56 -14.29 -2.95 8.95
N VAL A 57 -13.64 -2.37 9.96
CA VAL A 57 -14.11 -2.45 11.35
C VAL A 57 -15.15 -1.35 11.62
N LYS A 58 -14.94 -0.17 11.04
CA LYS A 58 -15.84 0.98 11.04
C LYS A 58 -15.60 1.80 9.78
N ASP A 59 -16.57 2.62 9.39
CA ASP A 59 -16.44 3.56 8.29
C ASP A 59 -15.18 4.43 8.48
N GLY A 60 -14.20 4.31 7.57
CA GLY A 60 -12.90 4.99 7.65
C GLY A 60 -11.79 4.26 8.43
N PHE A 61 -12.02 3.05 8.94
CA PHE A 61 -11.00 2.19 9.56
C PHE A 61 -10.84 0.85 8.82
N PRO A 62 -10.14 0.85 7.67
CA PRO A 62 -9.77 -0.36 6.95
C PRO A 62 -8.61 -1.07 7.66
N ARG A 63 -8.69 -2.40 7.75
CA ARG A 63 -7.62 -3.29 8.18
C ARG A 63 -7.30 -4.29 7.07
N ILE A 64 -6.02 -4.59 6.89
CA ILE A 64 -5.59 -5.66 5.98
C ILE A 64 -5.81 -7.01 6.66
N ARG A 65 -6.55 -7.92 6.00
CA ARG A 65 -6.68 -9.32 6.44
C ARG A 65 -5.52 -10.17 5.94
N GLY A 66 -5.03 -9.88 4.74
CA GLY A 66 -3.93 -10.60 4.11
C GLY A 66 -3.91 -10.42 2.59
N PRO A 67 -2.89 -10.95 1.91
CA PRO A 67 -2.81 -10.93 0.47
C PRO A 67 -3.91 -11.80 -0.17
N VAL A 68 -4.29 -11.45 -1.39
CA VAL A 68 -5.03 -12.35 -2.29
C VAL A 68 -4.00 -13.32 -2.87
N TRP A 69 -4.11 -14.58 -2.50
CA TRP A 69 -3.09 -15.59 -2.80
C TRP A 69 -2.90 -15.81 -4.30
N ASP A 70 -4.01 -15.91 -5.05
CA ASP A 70 -3.97 -16.22 -6.49
C ASP A 70 -3.20 -15.19 -7.32
N VAL A 71 -3.34 -13.91 -6.98
CA VAL A 71 -2.70 -12.81 -7.71
C VAL A 71 -1.24 -12.65 -7.29
N ASN A 72 -0.98 -12.67 -5.99
CA ASN A 72 0.39 -12.52 -5.49
C ASN A 72 1.27 -13.72 -5.87
N ARG A 73 0.72 -14.93 -5.95
CA ARG A 73 1.46 -16.12 -6.38
C ARG A 73 1.91 -16.02 -7.84
N LYS A 74 1.05 -15.53 -8.73
CA LYS A 74 1.40 -15.30 -10.14
C LYS A 74 2.52 -14.26 -10.28
N ILE A 75 2.37 -13.11 -9.61
CA ILE A 75 3.38 -12.05 -9.62
C ILE A 75 4.73 -12.55 -9.10
N ALA A 76 4.73 -13.35 -8.01
CA ALA A 76 5.94 -13.92 -7.46
C ALA A 76 6.61 -14.94 -8.40
N GLN A 77 5.82 -15.77 -9.09
CA GLN A 77 6.33 -16.72 -10.09
C GLN A 77 6.94 -15.97 -11.28
N GLU A 78 6.26 -14.96 -11.83
CA GLU A 78 6.78 -14.17 -12.95
C GLU A 78 8.10 -13.46 -12.62
N VAL A 79 8.22 -12.91 -11.40
CA VAL A 79 9.46 -12.28 -10.94
C VAL A 79 10.57 -13.32 -10.76
N PHE A 80 10.24 -14.51 -10.27
CA PHE A 80 11.19 -15.59 -10.08
C PHE A 80 11.71 -16.13 -11.43
N ASP A 81 10.82 -16.38 -12.38
CA ASP A 81 11.16 -16.88 -13.72
C ASP A 81 12.06 -15.89 -14.47
N LYS A 82 11.76 -14.59 -14.39
CA LYS A 82 12.61 -13.52 -14.95
C LYS A 82 14.02 -13.58 -14.34
N LYS A 83 14.13 -13.57 -13.02
CA LYS A 83 15.43 -13.63 -12.32
C LYS A 83 16.24 -14.88 -12.64
N MET A 84 15.59 -16.04 -12.79
CA MET A 84 16.26 -17.28 -13.16
C MET A 84 16.74 -17.27 -14.62
N SER A 85 15.96 -16.69 -15.52
CA SER A 85 16.35 -16.53 -16.93
C SER A 85 17.52 -15.56 -17.13
N GLU A 86 17.64 -14.52 -16.29
CA GLU A 86 18.75 -13.57 -16.31
C GLU A 86 20.03 -14.19 -15.75
N LYS A 87 19.95 -14.89 -14.61
CA LYS A 87 21.11 -15.62 -14.05
C LYS A 87 21.66 -16.71 -14.97
N GLY A 88 20.80 -17.35 -15.78
CA GLY A 88 21.24 -18.33 -16.78
C GLY A 88 22.01 -17.72 -17.96
N LYS A 89 21.90 -16.40 -18.18
CA LYS A 89 22.61 -15.67 -19.24
C LYS A 89 23.94 -15.08 -18.79
N GLU A 90 24.10 -14.75 -17.51
CA GLU A 90 25.36 -14.23 -16.95
C GLU A 90 26.44 -15.31 -16.74
N VAL A 91 26.07 -16.60 -16.81
CA VAL A 91 26.98 -17.75 -16.60
C VAL A 91 27.48 -18.37 -17.93
N LYS A 92 27.15 -17.76 -19.08
CA LYS A 92 27.65 -18.15 -20.41
C LYS A 92 28.63 -17.13 -20.94
#